data_AF-A0AA39UA87-F1
#
_entry.id   AF-A0AA39UA87-F1
#
_cell.length_a   1.000
_cell.length_b   1.000
_cell.length_c   1.000
_cell.angle_alpha   90.00
_cell.angle_beta   90.00
_cell.angle_gamma   90.00
#
_symmetry.space_group_name_H-M   'P 1'
#
loop_
_entity.id
_entity.type
_entity.pdbx_description
1 polymer ?
#
loop_
_entity_poly.entity_id
_entity_poly.type
_entity_poly.pdbx_seq_one_letter_code
_entity_poly.pdbx_strand_id
1 'polypeptide(L)'
;MSTPVASLPVAVPTIYPVGRAWIPDLDVKIAEAKNAGFQGLEIFWEDLAAMLRATRHTKELCDTNGLVVMALQPFLNYDGIVNETKHQEHITKLKLWFRVAKILGTDLIQVPSQTFEKFGELGLKEDPPVRFAYEALAWGAHLDLWQQVWAVVTKVDLPNVGTVLDTYQILGRIYGDPTSATGKQIGAEEALAAPLKEMVVVAHALLPKLFYVQLSDAEHWWILMEVFSRTMSESGKEVPREHARRGMKSWKAFLTQLRYTTNEE
;
A
#
# COMPACT_ATOMS: atom_id res chain seq x y z
N MET A 1 -58.43 -25.83 -2.07
CA MET A 1 -57.93 -24.88 -1.05
C MET A 1 -56.44 -24.73 -1.29
N SER A 2 -55.98 -23.55 -1.72
CA SER A 2 -54.56 -23.27 -1.94
C SER A 2 -53.86 -23.08 -0.60
N THR A 3 -52.93 -23.97 -0.29
CA THR A 3 -52.08 -23.89 0.90
C THR A 3 -51.34 -22.54 0.91
N PRO A 4 -51.41 -21.73 1.99
CA PRO A 4 -50.72 -20.44 2.03
C PRO A 4 -49.22 -20.63 1.84
N VAL A 5 -48.57 -19.80 1.02
CA VAL A 5 -47.10 -19.84 0.77
C VAL A 5 -46.30 -19.82 2.08
N ALA A 6 -46.83 -19.18 3.13
CA ALA A 6 -46.26 -19.14 4.47
C ALA A 6 -46.17 -20.50 5.22
N SER A 7 -46.75 -21.57 4.67
CA SER A 7 -46.71 -22.93 5.25
C SER A 7 -45.73 -23.87 4.55
N LEU A 8 -44.99 -23.38 3.55
CA LEU A 8 -43.85 -24.07 2.94
C LEU A 8 -42.58 -23.81 3.78
N PRO A 9 -41.62 -24.75 3.87
CA PRO A 9 -40.31 -24.47 4.47
C PRO A 9 -39.66 -23.28 3.74
N VAL A 10 -38.98 -22.43 4.53
CA VAL A 10 -38.31 -21.18 4.13
C VAL A 10 -37.89 -21.18 2.66
N ALA A 11 -38.58 -20.39 1.83
CA ALA A 11 -38.17 -20.18 0.46
C ALA A 11 -36.89 -19.34 0.46
N VAL A 12 -35.79 -19.94 0.00
CA VAL A 12 -34.48 -19.30 -0.17
C VAL A 12 -34.20 -19.26 -1.67
N PRO A 13 -33.98 -18.09 -2.28
CA PRO A 13 -33.47 -18.03 -3.63
C PRO A 13 -31.99 -18.44 -3.57
N THR A 14 -31.59 -19.33 -4.49
CA THR A 14 -30.19 -19.35 -4.92
C THR A 14 -29.85 -17.94 -5.38
N ILE A 15 -28.64 -17.41 -5.20
CA ILE A 15 -28.37 -16.02 -5.61
C ILE A 15 -28.46 -15.82 -7.14
N TYR A 16 -28.41 -16.91 -7.92
CA TYR A 16 -28.43 -16.91 -9.39
C TYR A 16 -29.65 -16.25 -10.06
N PRO A 17 -30.91 -16.48 -9.63
CA PRO A 17 -32.10 -15.83 -10.19
C PRO A 17 -32.19 -14.33 -9.81
N VAL A 18 -31.46 -13.89 -8.78
CA VAL A 18 -31.32 -12.46 -8.39
C VAL A 18 -30.10 -11.81 -9.08
N GLY A 19 -29.37 -12.59 -9.90
CA GLY A 19 -28.21 -12.16 -10.67
C GLY A 19 -26.95 -12.95 -10.30
N ARG A 20 -26.07 -13.22 -11.27
CA ARG A 20 -24.80 -13.92 -10.99
C ARG A 20 -23.96 -13.17 -9.96
N ALA A 21 -23.05 -13.87 -9.29
CA ALA A 21 -22.20 -13.33 -8.22
C ALA A 21 -21.42 -12.04 -8.61
N TRP A 22 -21.26 -11.75 -9.91
CA TRP A 22 -20.50 -10.63 -10.46
C TRP A 22 -21.33 -9.54 -11.17
N ILE A 23 -22.67 -9.56 -11.12
CA ILE A 23 -23.51 -8.58 -11.85
C ILE A 23 -24.09 -7.50 -10.91
N PRO A 24 -25.02 -7.76 -9.96
CA PRO A 24 -25.35 -6.78 -8.92
C PRO A 24 -24.50 -6.93 -7.64
N ASP A 25 -24.30 -5.82 -6.94
CA ASP A 25 -23.69 -5.78 -5.59
C ASP A 25 -24.54 -6.55 -4.55
N LEU A 26 -23.88 -7.07 -3.51
CA LEU A 26 -24.50 -7.96 -2.52
C LEU A 26 -25.62 -7.26 -1.72
N ASP A 27 -25.45 -5.98 -1.41
CA ASP A 27 -26.46 -5.15 -0.76
C ASP A 27 -27.73 -5.00 -1.60
N VAL A 28 -27.58 -4.77 -2.91
CA VAL A 28 -28.69 -4.74 -3.88
C VAL A 28 -29.42 -6.08 -3.93
N LYS A 29 -28.68 -7.19 -3.99
CA LYS A 29 -29.27 -8.55 -3.99
C LYS A 29 -30.05 -8.85 -2.72
N ILE A 30 -29.53 -8.46 -1.56
CA ILE A 30 -30.19 -8.62 -0.26
C ILE A 30 -31.48 -7.79 -0.22
N ALA A 31 -31.43 -6.54 -0.70
CA ALA A 31 -32.58 -5.66 -0.75
C ALA A 31 -33.69 -6.22 -1.67
N GLU A 32 -33.34 -6.68 -2.86
CA GLU A 32 -34.31 -7.25 -3.81
C GLU A 32 -34.89 -8.59 -3.33
N ALA A 33 -34.07 -9.46 -2.73
CA ALA A 33 -34.58 -10.71 -2.15
C ALA A 33 -35.57 -10.46 -1.01
N LYS A 34 -35.32 -9.44 -0.17
CA LYS A 34 -36.26 -9.00 0.86
C LYS A 34 -37.55 -8.43 0.25
N ASN A 35 -37.43 -7.58 -0.78
CA ASN A 35 -38.59 -7.00 -1.48
C ASN A 35 -39.46 -8.08 -2.15
N ALA A 36 -38.84 -9.16 -2.64
CA ALA A 36 -39.52 -10.31 -3.23
C ALA A 36 -40.18 -11.26 -2.20
N GLY A 37 -40.00 -11.01 -0.89
CA GLY A 37 -40.63 -11.80 0.18
C GLY A 37 -39.89 -13.08 0.57
N PHE A 38 -38.63 -13.24 0.16
CA PHE A 38 -37.80 -14.35 0.61
C PHE A 38 -37.41 -14.20 2.08
N GLN A 39 -37.32 -15.33 2.79
CA GLN A 39 -37.06 -15.37 4.23
C GLN A 39 -35.61 -15.74 4.59
N GLY A 40 -34.80 -16.11 3.59
CA GLY A 40 -33.38 -16.42 3.73
C GLY A 40 -32.65 -16.29 2.40
N LEU A 41 -31.31 -16.33 2.43
CA LEU A 41 -30.43 -16.20 1.27
C LEU A 41 -29.38 -17.31 1.28
N GLU A 42 -29.13 -17.93 0.13
CA GLU A 42 -27.94 -18.76 -0.07
C GLU A 42 -26.83 -17.89 -0.64
N ILE A 43 -25.80 -17.62 0.18
CA ILE A 43 -24.67 -16.74 -0.18
C ILE A 43 -23.48 -17.61 -0.58
N PHE A 44 -22.97 -17.39 -1.79
CA PHE A 44 -21.77 -18.06 -2.27
C PHE A 44 -20.52 -17.32 -1.78
N TRP A 45 -19.39 -18.03 -1.65
CA TRP A 45 -18.16 -17.43 -1.14
C TRP A 45 -17.68 -16.25 -2.01
N GLU A 46 -18.02 -16.27 -3.30
CA GLU A 46 -17.76 -15.22 -4.27
C GLU A 46 -18.49 -13.90 -3.96
N ASP A 47 -19.67 -13.96 -3.32
CA ASP A 47 -20.43 -12.78 -2.89
C ASP A 47 -19.81 -12.12 -1.64
N LEU A 48 -19.19 -12.92 -0.77
CA LEU A 48 -18.43 -12.45 0.40
C LEU A 48 -17.03 -11.94 0.04
N ALA A 49 -16.53 -12.22 -1.16
CA ALA A 49 -15.20 -11.81 -1.64
C ALA A 49 -15.15 -10.36 -2.14
N ALA A 50 -15.86 -9.42 -1.51
CA ALA A 50 -15.96 -8.02 -1.92
C ALA A 50 -14.58 -7.38 -2.16
N MET A 51 -13.60 -7.70 -1.32
CA MET A 51 -12.23 -7.23 -1.48
C MET A 51 -11.58 -7.73 -2.78
N LEU A 52 -11.77 -9.00 -3.17
CA LEU A 52 -11.23 -9.55 -4.41
C LEU A 52 -11.95 -9.01 -5.66
N ARG A 53 -13.25 -8.69 -5.55
CA ARG A 53 -13.98 -7.99 -6.61
C ARG A 53 -13.43 -6.59 -6.82
N ALA A 54 -13.28 -5.83 -5.73
CA ALA A 54 -12.66 -4.51 -5.76
C ALA A 54 -11.24 -4.58 -6.34
N THR A 55 -10.45 -5.58 -5.94
CA THR A 55 -9.09 -5.79 -6.49
C THR A 55 -9.09 -6.00 -8.00
N ARG A 56 -9.99 -6.85 -8.54
CA ARG A 56 -10.10 -7.06 -9.99
C ARG A 56 -10.50 -5.78 -10.71
N HIS A 57 -11.46 -5.06 -10.18
CA HIS A 57 -11.88 -3.78 -10.75
C HIS A 57 -10.74 -2.75 -10.75
N THR A 58 -9.97 -2.64 -9.66
CA THR A 58 -8.76 -1.80 -9.61
C THR A 58 -7.76 -2.20 -10.70
N LYS A 59 -7.52 -3.50 -10.90
CA LYS A 59 -6.62 -3.97 -11.97
C LYS A 59 -7.10 -3.54 -13.36
N GLU A 60 -8.39 -3.72 -13.66
CA GLU A 60 -8.99 -3.31 -14.93
C GLU A 60 -8.88 -1.79 -15.16
N LEU A 61 -9.10 -1.00 -14.11
CA LEU A 61 -8.92 0.46 -14.16
C LEU A 61 -7.47 0.84 -14.44
N CYS A 62 -6.51 0.21 -13.75
CA CYS A 62 -5.08 0.42 -14.01
C CYS A 62 -4.72 0.08 -15.46
N ASP A 63 -5.13 -1.09 -15.95
CA ASP A 63 -4.85 -1.56 -17.31
C ASP A 63 -5.44 -0.64 -18.38
N THR A 64 -6.69 -0.20 -18.18
CA THR A 64 -7.38 0.72 -19.09
C THR A 64 -6.67 2.08 -19.19
N ASN A 65 -6.00 2.50 -18.12
CA ASN A 65 -5.24 3.75 -18.07
C ASN A 65 -3.74 3.56 -18.37
N GLY A 66 -3.30 2.35 -18.72
CA GLY A 66 -1.89 2.05 -18.99
C GLY A 66 -0.99 2.13 -17.75
N LEU A 67 -1.56 1.99 -16.55
CA LEU A 67 -0.85 2.02 -15.28
C LEU A 67 -0.59 0.59 -14.77
N VAL A 68 0.55 0.41 -14.12
CA VAL A 68 0.89 -0.84 -13.42
C VAL A 68 0.84 -0.62 -11.91
N VAL A 69 0.35 -1.62 -11.18
CA VAL A 69 0.41 -1.61 -9.72
C VAL A 69 1.82 -2.04 -9.31
N MET A 70 2.62 -1.10 -8.82
CA MET A 70 4.02 -1.36 -8.46
C MET A 70 4.16 -2.08 -7.13
N ALA A 71 3.40 -1.69 -6.11
CA ALA A 71 3.48 -2.23 -4.76
C ALA A 71 2.14 -2.15 -4.03
N LEU A 72 1.98 -2.98 -3.01
CA LEU A 72 0.88 -2.94 -2.04
C LEU A 72 1.36 -2.47 -0.67
N GLN A 73 0.64 -1.55 -0.03
CA GLN A 73 0.89 -1.13 1.37
C GLN A 73 -0.29 -1.50 2.29
N PRO A 74 -0.54 -2.78 2.60
CA PRO A 74 -1.73 -3.19 3.32
C PRO A 74 -1.63 -3.06 4.85
N PHE A 75 -0.43 -2.81 5.37
CA PHE A 75 -0.12 -2.94 6.80
C PHE A 75 0.11 -1.59 7.48
N LEU A 76 -0.80 -0.63 7.31
CA LEU A 76 -0.75 0.63 8.04
C LEU A 76 -0.81 0.37 9.56
N ASN A 77 0.10 0.98 10.34
CA ASN A 77 0.23 0.83 11.80
C ASN A 77 0.61 -0.58 12.30
N TYR A 78 1.48 -1.28 11.57
CA TYR A 78 1.99 -2.60 11.97
C TYR A 78 3.17 -2.57 12.97
N ASP A 79 3.65 -1.37 13.30
CA ASP A 79 4.76 -1.20 14.23
C ASP A 79 4.32 -1.44 15.70
N GLY A 80 5.14 -2.12 16.48
CA GLY A 80 5.00 -2.27 17.95
C GLY A 80 4.13 -3.43 18.45
N ILE A 81 3.78 -4.41 17.62
CA ILE A 81 2.90 -5.51 18.03
C ILE A 81 3.66 -6.54 18.88
N VAL A 82 3.54 -6.44 20.20
CA VAL A 82 4.15 -7.39 21.17
C VAL A 82 3.30 -8.68 21.35
N ASN A 83 2.03 -8.66 20.95
CA ASN A 83 1.09 -9.77 21.18
C ASN A 83 1.21 -10.85 20.09
N GLU A 84 1.59 -12.07 20.48
CA GLU A 84 1.75 -13.21 19.57
C GLU A 84 0.47 -13.60 18.82
N THR A 85 -0.70 -13.51 19.45
CA THR A 85 -1.99 -13.82 18.80
C THR A 85 -2.25 -12.85 17.66
N LYS A 86 -2.05 -11.55 17.88
CA LYS A 86 -2.18 -10.54 16.82
C LYS A 86 -1.20 -10.83 15.68
N HIS A 87 0.03 -11.21 16.00
CA HIS A 87 1.02 -11.59 15.00
C HIS A 87 0.54 -12.77 14.12
N GLN A 88 -0.10 -13.81 14.70
CA GLN A 88 -0.68 -14.91 13.91
C GLN A 88 -1.89 -14.50 13.06
N GLU A 89 -2.76 -13.62 13.57
CA GLU A 89 -3.87 -13.07 12.79
C GLU A 89 -3.37 -12.35 11.53
N HIS A 90 -2.26 -11.65 11.66
CA HIS A 90 -1.65 -10.93 10.54
C HIS A 90 -0.97 -11.84 9.54
N ILE A 91 -0.28 -12.90 9.99
CA ILE A 91 0.20 -13.97 9.09
C ILE A 91 -0.98 -14.60 8.34
N THR A 92 -2.12 -14.77 9.01
CA THR A 92 -3.33 -15.28 8.37
C THR A 92 -3.85 -14.32 7.30
N LYS A 93 -3.86 -13.00 7.59
CA LYS A 93 -4.20 -11.95 6.62
C LYS A 93 -3.21 -11.88 5.45
N LEU A 94 -1.93 -12.20 5.66
CA LEU A 94 -0.92 -12.18 4.60
C LEU A 94 -1.29 -13.09 3.42
N LYS A 95 -1.90 -14.25 3.68
CA LYS A 95 -2.38 -15.16 2.62
C LYS A 95 -3.42 -14.50 1.69
N LEU A 96 -4.24 -13.61 2.23
CA LEU A 96 -5.20 -12.85 1.44
C LEU A 96 -4.46 -11.82 0.59
N TRP A 97 -3.46 -11.14 1.14
CA TRP A 97 -2.65 -10.17 0.40
C TRP A 97 -1.83 -10.79 -0.73
N PHE A 98 -1.35 -12.04 -0.58
CA PHE A 98 -0.75 -12.77 -1.70
C PHE A 98 -1.72 -12.95 -2.87
N ARG A 99 -2.99 -13.27 -2.60
CA ARG A 99 -4.01 -13.37 -3.66
C ARG A 99 -4.27 -12.02 -4.30
N VAL A 100 -4.34 -10.95 -3.51
CA VAL A 100 -4.52 -9.58 -4.00
C VAL A 100 -3.36 -9.17 -4.90
N ALA A 101 -2.12 -9.40 -4.47
CA ALA A 101 -0.91 -9.09 -5.23
C ALA A 101 -0.94 -9.76 -6.61
N LYS A 102 -1.24 -11.07 -6.65
CA LYS A 102 -1.36 -11.84 -7.89
C LYS A 102 -2.45 -11.32 -8.82
N ILE A 103 -3.62 -10.93 -8.29
CA ILE A 103 -4.70 -10.34 -9.11
C ILE A 103 -4.27 -8.99 -9.70
N LEU A 104 -3.59 -8.15 -8.91
CA LEU A 104 -3.11 -6.85 -9.38
C LEU A 104 -1.88 -6.97 -10.30
N GLY A 105 -1.30 -8.16 -10.43
CA GLY A 105 -0.09 -8.40 -11.22
C GLY A 105 1.17 -7.81 -10.58
N THR A 106 1.18 -7.60 -9.26
CA THR A 106 2.37 -7.18 -8.52
C THR A 106 2.91 -8.33 -7.70
N ASP A 107 4.23 -8.36 -7.53
CA ASP A 107 4.94 -9.26 -6.64
C ASP A 107 5.44 -8.55 -5.39
N LEU A 108 5.14 -7.27 -5.18
CA LEU A 108 5.79 -6.44 -4.16
C LEU A 108 4.80 -5.95 -3.10
N ILE A 109 5.08 -6.29 -1.83
CA ILE A 109 4.34 -5.79 -0.67
C ILE A 109 5.28 -4.93 0.18
N GLN A 110 4.91 -3.68 0.36
CA GLN A 110 5.57 -2.77 1.29
C GLN A 110 5.01 -2.96 2.70
N VAL A 111 5.92 -2.99 3.66
CA VAL A 111 5.65 -3.31 5.06
C VAL A 111 6.39 -2.31 5.95
N PRO A 112 5.69 -1.67 6.90
CA PRO A 112 6.35 -0.85 7.88
C PRO A 112 7.01 -1.71 8.95
N SER A 113 7.73 -1.02 9.81
CA SER A 113 8.85 -1.41 10.67
C SER A 113 8.78 -2.63 11.60
N GLN A 114 7.95 -3.69 11.47
CA GLN A 114 8.12 -4.97 12.25
C GLN A 114 7.71 -6.32 11.61
N THR A 115 8.37 -7.38 12.12
CA THR A 115 8.28 -8.86 11.96
C THR A 115 8.46 -9.49 10.57
N PHE A 116 9.64 -10.08 10.32
CA PHE A 116 10.23 -10.07 8.98
C PHE A 116 10.67 -11.41 8.40
N GLU A 117 11.32 -12.26 9.18
CA GLU A 117 11.86 -13.53 8.67
C GLU A 117 10.73 -14.41 8.13
N LYS A 118 9.66 -14.55 8.92
CA LYS A 118 8.50 -15.36 8.54
C LYS A 118 7.75 -14.81 7.33
N PHE A 119 7.72 -13.49 7.12
CA PHE A 119 7.10 -12.90 5.94
C PHE A 119 7.92 -13.21 4.69
N GLY A 120 9.24 -12.98 4.75
CA GLY A 120 10.16 -13.33 3.68
C GLY A 120 10.07 -14.82 3.32
N GLU A 121 10.15 -15.72 4.31
CA GLU A 121 10.00 -17.17 4.11
C GLU A 121 8.66 -17.58 3.50
N LEU A 122 7.57 -16.93 3.90
CA LEU A 122 6.24 -17.20 3.33
C LEU A 122 6.13 -16.68 1.89
N GLY A 123 6.68 -15.50 1.61
CA GLY A 123 6.70 -14.94 0.26
C GLY A 123 7.52 -15.77 -0.72
N LEU A 124 8.61 -16.40 -0.27
CA LEU A 124 9.41 -17.31 -1.09
C LEU A 124 8.67 -18.60 -1.47
N LYS A 125 7.66 -19.00 -0.69
CA LYS A 125 6.83 -20.18 -0.97
C LYS A 125 5.71 -19.90 -1.96
N GLU A 126 5.44 -18.63 -2.27
CA GLU A 126 4.48 -18.27 -3.30
C GLU A 126 5.05 -18.49 -4.70
N ASP A 127 4.16 -18.77 -5.65
CA ASP A 127 4.49 -18.85 -7.07
C ASP A 127 3.64 -17.81 -7.85
N PRO A 128 4.26 -16.80 -8.49
CA PRO A 128 5.67 -16.42 -8.34
C PRO A 128 5.97 -15.91 -6.91
N PRO A 129 7.26 -15.89 -6.48
CA PRO A 129 7.64 -15.40 -5.16
C PRO A 129 7.20 -13.95 -4.93
N VAL A 130 6.70 -13.67 -3.72
CA VAL A 130 6.33 -12.31 -3.31
C VAL A 130 7.51 -11.67 -2.57
N ARG A 131 7.89 -10.47 -3.03
CA ARG A 131 8.91 -9.59 -2.48
C ARG A 131 8.33 -8.65 -1.43
N PHE A 132 9.16 -8.30 -0.44
CA PHE A 132 8.82 -7.38 0.64
C PHE A 132 9.78 -6.19 0.68
N ALA A 133 9.24 -4.98 0.54
CA ALA A 133 9.99 -3.74 0.70
C ALA A 133 9.77 -3.17 2.11
N TYR A 134 10.85 -3.04 2.86
CA TYR A 134 10.83 -2.44 4.19
C TYR A 134 11.02 -0.93 4.13
N GLU A 135 10.13 -0.23 4.84
CA GLU A 135 10.12 1.21 4.95
C GLU A 135 10.41 1.64 6.39
N ALA A 136 11.29 2.64 6.54
CA ALA A 136 11.46 3.35 7.81
C ALA A 136 10.42 4.47 7.83
N LEU A 137 9.52 4.48 8.81
CA LEU A 137 8.52 5.55 8.96
C LEU A 137 9.08 6.67 9.84
N ALA A 138 8.91 7.94 9.46
CA ALA A 138 9.44 9.10 10.17
C ALA A 138 9.02 9.20 11.64
N TRP A 139 7.89 8.59 12.00
CA TRP A 139 7.41 8.49 13.38
C TRP A 139 7.18 7.03 13.80
N GLY A 140 7.97 6.11 13.23
CA GLY A 140 8.01 4.71 13.64
C GLY A 140 8.35 4.61 15.13
N ALA A 141 7.71 3.66 15.81
CA ALA A 141 7.93 3.42 17.23
C ALA A 141 9.31 2.78 17.50
N HIS A 142 9.83 2.02 16.54
CA HIS A 142 11.09 1.28 16.71
C HIS A 142 12.12 1.50 15.59
N LEU A 143 11.67 1.67 14.34
CA LEU A 143 12.55 1.97 13.20
C LEU A 143 12.04 3.23 12.50
N ASP A 144 12.83 4.29 12.58
CA ASP A 144 12.53 5.62 12.06
C ASP A 144 13.65 6.19 11.16
N LEU A 145 14.72 5.42 10.95
CA LEU A 145 15.84 5.75 10.08
C LEU A 145 16.09 4.64 9.05
N TRP A 146 16.45 5.02 7.83
CA TRP A 146 16.75 4.07 6.76
C TRP A 146 17.91 3.13 7.14
N GLN A 147 18.89 3.60 7.93
CA GLN A 147 19.99 2.77 8.41
C GLN A 147 19.52 1.60 9.28
N GLN A 148 18.50 1.82 10.11
CA GLN A 148 17.97 0.79 10.99
C GLN A 148 17.26 -0.29 10.17
N VAL A 149 16.47 0.12 9.17
CA VAL A 149 15.85 -0.81 8.21
C VAL A 149 16.92 -1.54 7.41
N TRP A 150 17.97 -0.85 6.98
CA TRP A 150 19.09 -1.47 6.27
C TRP A 150 19.80 -2.55 7.10
N ALA A 151 20.02 -2.29 8.39
CA ALA A 151 20.58 -3.28 9.31
C ALA A 151 19.67 -4.52 9.44
N VAL A 152 18.34 -4.33 9.45
CA VAL A 152 17.38 -5.44 9.47
C VAL A 152 17.41 -6.23 8.17
N VAL A 153 17.35 -5.57 7.01
CA VAL A 153 17.39 -6.24 5.69
C VAL A 153 18.67 -7.05 5.53
N THR A 154 19.80 -6.49 5.95
CA THR A 154 21.11 -7.16 5.93
C THR A 154 21.13 -8.39 6.85
N LYS A 155 20.47 -8.31 8.01
CA LYS A 155 20.39 -9.43 8.95
C LYS A 155 19.48 -10.56 8.48
N VAL A 156 18.34 -10.23 7.87
CA VAL A 156 17.38 -11.21 7.36
C VAL A 156 17.93 -11.94 6.14
N ASP A 157 18.65 -11.24 5.27
CA ASP A 157 19.35 -11.76 4.08
C ASP A 157 18.54 -12.74 3.20
N LEU A 158 17.25 -12.48 3.01
CA LEU A 158 16.44 -13.21 2.06
C LEU A 158 16.42 -12.49 0.70
N PRO A 159 16.41 -13.21 -0.44
CA PRO A 159 16.48 -12.59 -1.77
C PRO A 159 15.20 -11.83 -2.14
N ASN A 160 14.06 -12.18 -1.54
CA ASN A 160 12.78 -11.48 -1.71
C ASN A 160 12.56 -10.39 -0.65
N VAL A 161 13.55 -10.10 0.19
CA VAL A 161 13.49 -9.06 1.22
C VAL A 161 14.43 -7.92 0.84
N GLY A 162 13.88 -6.72 0.77
CA GLY A 162 14.58 -5.50 0.40
C GLY A 162 14.03 -4.29 1.13
N THR A 163 14.46 -3.10 0.73
CA THR A 163 14.04 -1.83 1.32
C THR A 163 13.46 -0.89 0.26
N VAL A 164 12.64 0.04 0.70
CA VAL A 164 12.23 1.23 -0.04
C VAL A 164 12.85 2.45 0.61
N LEU A 165 13.39 3.35 -0.21
CA LEU A 165 13.80 4.67 0.26
C LEU A 165 12.69 5.66 -0.04
N ASP A 166 12.03 6.11 1.01
CA ASP A 166 11.01 7.15 0.92
C ASP A 166 11.60 8.50 1.37
N THR A 167 11.63 9.47 0.45
CA THR A 167 12.21 10.79 0.76
C THR A 167 11.40 11.55 1.79
N TYR A 168 10.08 11.40 1.82
CA TYR A 168 9.24 11.99 2.85
C TYR A 168 9.56 11.42 4.22
N GLN A 169 9.69 10.10 4.36
CA GLN A 169 9.97 9.52 5.66
C GLN A 169 11.35 9.93 6.19
N ILE A 170 12.37 9.89 5.32
CA ILE A 170 13.73 10.29 5.69
C ILE A 170 13.74 11.76 6.13
N LEU A 171 13.14 12.65 5.34
CA LEU A 171 13.24 14.09 5.55
C LEU A 171 12.26 14.56 6.63
N GLY A 172 11.08 13.96 6.75
CA GLY A 172 10.16 14.17 7.85
C GLY A 172 10.80 13.84 9.20
N ARG A 173 11.72 12.87 9.25
CA ARG A 173 12.42 12.50 10.48
C ARG A 173 13.54 13.46 10.88
N ILE A 174 14.41 13.81 9.93
CA ILE A 174 15.71 14.47 10.23
C ILE A 174 15.82 15.90 9.71
N TYR A 175 14.86 16.37 8.91
CA TYR A 175 14.93 17.66 8.25
C TYR A 175 13.73 18.55 8.60
N GLY A 176 12.51 18.07 8.36
CA GLY A 176 11.28 18.80 8.55
C GLY A 176 10.95 19.02 10.02
N ASP A 177 10.49 20.23 10.34
CA ASP A 177 9.85 20.55 11.61
C ASP A 177 8.68 21.50 11.38
N PRO A 178 7.43 21.01 11.48
CA PRO A 178 6.24 21.85 11.27
C PRO A 178 6.02 22.89 12.37
N THR A 179 6.75 22.81 13.49
CA THR A 179 6.68 23.77 14.60
C THR A 179 7.70 24.91 14.46
N SER A 180 8.70 24.73 13.59
CA SER A 180 9.73 25.72 13.30
C SER A 180 9.22 26.78 12.32
N ALA A 181 9.53 28.05 12.58
CA ALA A 181 9.22 29.15 11.65
C ALA A 181 9.89 28.98 10.27
N THR A 182 11.01 28.24 10.23
CA THR A 182 11.70 27.92 8.98
C THR A 182 11.21 26.63 8.35
N GLY A 183 10.33 25.86 9.00
CA GLY A 183 9.92 24.53 8.55
C GLY A 183 11.00 23.44 8.66
N LYS A 184 12.17 23.76 9.22
CA LYS A 184 13.30 22.83 9.41
C LYS A 184 13.70 22.70 10.87
N GLN A 185 14.28 21.55 11.18
CA GLN A 185 15.04 21.33 12.40
C GLN A 185 16.33 22.18 12.41
N ILE A 186 16.83 22.49 13.60
CA ILE A 186 18.11 23.19 13.76
C ILE A 186 19.25 22.26 13.30
N GLY A 187 20.05 22.71 12.32
CA GLY A 187 21.13 21.91 11.75
C GLY A 187 20.66 20.80 10.79
N ALA A 188 19.49 20.97 10.18
CA ALA A 188 18.88 20.00 9.27
C ALA A 188 19.78 19.64 8.08
N GLU A 189 20.50 20.61 7.52
CA GLU A 189 21.44 20.40 6.42
C GLU A 189 22.58 19.45 6.81
N GLU A 190 23.21 19.67 7.96
CA GLU A 190 24.27 18.80 8.48
C GLU A 190 23.74 17.42 8.87
N ALA A 191 22.56 17.38 9.50
CA ALA A 191 21.89 16.15 9.91
C ALA A 191 21.50 15.26 8.72
N LEU A 192 21.19 15.85 7.57
CA LEU A 192 20.93 15.12 6.32
C LEU A 192 22.23 14.69 5.61
N ALA A 193 23.27 15.53 5.65
CA ALA A 193 24.50 15.28 4.90
C ALA A 193 25.24 14.00 5.33
N ALA A 194 25.28 13.68 6.63
CA ALA A 194 25.99 12.50 7.12
C ALA A 194 25.31 11.17 6.70
N PRO A 195 23.99 10.97 6.92
CA PRO A 195 23.26 9.80 6.41
C PRO A 195 23.36 9.60 4.90
N LEU A 196 23.34 10.68 4.10
CA LEU A 196 23.49 10.56 2.65
C LEU A 196 24.89 10.07 2.25
N LYS A 197 25.94 10.55 2.92
CA LYS A 197 27.30 10.05 2.70
C LYS A 197 27.41 8.57 3.05
N GLU A 198 26.80 8.16 4.16
CA GLU A 198 26.75 6.74 4.56
C GLU A 198 26.03 5.88 3.49
N MET A 199 24.90 6.37 2.97
CA MET A 199 24.16 5.69 1.90
C MET A 199 25.03 5.47 0.64
N VAL A 200 25.84 6.46 0.27
CA VAL A 200 26.81 6.33 -0.84
C VAL A 200 27.85 5.25 -0.55
N VAL A 201 28.36 5.17 0.68
CA VAL A 201 29.34 4.15 1.08
C VAL A 201 28.75 2.74 0.98
N VAL A 202 27.52 2.55 1.44
CA VAL A 202 26.85 1.23 1.42
C VAL A 202 26.12 0.94 0.10
N ALA A 203 26.13 1.86 -0.87
CA ALA A 203 25.33 1.77 -2.09
C ALA A 203 25.52 0.46 -2.86
N HIS A 204 26.75 -0.06 -2.93
CA HIS A 204 27.04 -1.30 -3.63
C HIS A 204 26.28 -2.52 -3.06
N ALA A 205 26.05 -2.54 -1.75
CA ALA A 205 25.30 -3.59 -1.06
C ALA A 205 23.80 -3.26 -0.95
N LEU A 206 23.46 -1.98 -0.80
CA LEU A 206 22.10 -1.48 -0.70
C LEU A 206 21.32 -1.64 -2.02
N LEU A 207 21.92 -1.25 -3.15
CA LEU A 207 21.23 -1.20 -4.45
C LEU A 207 20.60 -2.53 -4.89
N PRO A 208 21.26 -3.71 -4.74
CA PRO A 208 20.63 -5.00 -5.03
C PRO A 208 19.39 -5.32 -4.18
N LYS A 209 19.27 -4.70 -3.01
CA LYS A 209 18.16 -4.86 -2.07
C LYS A 209 17.22 -3.65 -2.06
N LEU A 210 17.48 -2.61 -2.86
CA LEU A 210 16.62 -1.44 -3.01
C LEU A 210 15.57 -1.74 -4.07
N PHE A 211 14.34 -2.00 -3.65
CA PHE A 211 13.29 -2.41 -4.58
C PHE A 211 12.70 -1.25 -5.37
N TYR A 212 12.62 -0.06 -4.76
CA TYR A 212 12.26 1.19 -5.43
C TYR A 212 12.53 2.38 -4.51
N VAL A 213 12.38 3.58 -5.07
CA VAL A 213 12.47 4.86 -4.36
C VAL A 213 11.12 5.55 -4.46
N GLN A 214 10.58 5.99 -3.33
CA GLN A 214 9.39 6.83 -3.26
C GLN A 214 9.84 8.28 -3.15
N LEU A 215 9.45 9.06 -4.15
CA LEU A 215 9.72 10.48 -4.20
C LEU A 215 8.47 11.25 -3.87
N SER A 216 8.53 12.01 -2.78
CA SER A 216 7.47 12.94 -2.43
C SER A 216 7.73 14.34 -2.99
N ASP A 217 6.66 15.12 -3.13
CA ASP A 217 6.66 16.44 -3.75
C ASP A 217 7.67 17.41 -3.11
N ALA A 218 8.39 18.14 -3.98
CA ALA A 218 9.46 19.10 -3.71
C ALA A 218 9.23 20.45 -4.43
N GLU A 219 7.99 20.75 -4.88
CA GLU A 219 7.69 21.99 -5.62
C GLU A 219 8.06 23.26 -4.84
N HIS A 220 8.01 23.18 -3.52
CA HIS A 220 8.69 24.11 -2.64
C HIS A 220 9.80 23.30 -1.99
N TRP A 221 10.99 23.87 -1.77
CA TRP A 221 12.17 23.25 -1.14
C TRP A 221 11.94 22.61 0.25
N TRP A 222 10.69 22.59 0.68
CA TRP A 222 10.08 21.85 1.76
C TRP A 222 9.53 20.54 1.18
N ILE A 223 10.29 19.47 1.36
CA ILE A 223 9.69 18.14 1.42
C ILE A 223 8.55 18.22 2.42
N LEU A 224 7.36 17.71 2.08
CA LEU A 224 6.34 17.17 2.99
C LEU A 224 4.99 17.22 2.26
N MET A 225 4.55 16.08 1.72
CA MET A 225 3.19 15.98 1.18
C MET A 225 2.43 14.74 1.61
N GLU A 226 3.02 13.72 2.24
CA GLU A 226 2.24 12.54 2.59
C GLU A 226 1.19 12.80 3.70
N VAL A 227 1.33 13.88 4.50
CA VAL A 227 0.44 14.13 5.67
C VAL A 227 -0.02 15.59 5.85
N PHE A 228 0.54 16.60 5.16
CA PHE A 228 0.34 18.01 5.58
C PHE A 228 -0.25 18.99 4.55
N SER A 229 -0.62 18.55 3.34
CA SER A 229 -1.39 19.43 2.47
C SER A 229 -2.87 19.37 2.85
N ARG A 230 -3.43 20.52 3.27
CA ARG A 230 -4.86 20.64 3.62
C ARG A 230 -5.77 20.16 2.49
N THR A 231 -5.33 20.27 1.24
CA THR A 231 -6.08 19.85 0.05
C THR A 231 -6.21 18.34 -0.10
N MET A 232 -5.40 17.52 0.58
CA MET A 232 -5.54 16.05 0.54
C MET A 232 -6.83 15.55 1.17
N SER A 233 -7.39 16.33 2.11
CA SER A 233 -8.68 16.04 2.75
C SER A 233 -9.85 16.70 2.02
N GLU A 234 -9.60 17.41 0.91
CA GLU A 234 -10.63 18.08 0.12
C GLU A 234 -11.20 17.16 -0.96
N SER A 235 -12.52 17.17 -1.14
CA SER A 235 -13.24 16.34 -2.11
C SER A 235 -13.27 16.92 -3.54
N GLY A 236 -12.45 17.94 -3.81
CA GLY A 236 -12.45 18.65 -5.09
C GLY A 236 -11.97 17.77 -6.24
N LYS A 237 -12.71 17.75 -7.37
CA LYS A 237 -12.34 16.96 -8.56
C LYS A 237 -10.99 17.36 -9.18
N GLU A 238 -10.51 18.57 -8.91
CA GLU A 238 -9.22 19.07 -9.39
C GLU A 238 -8.04 18.65 -8.50
N VAL A 239 -8.30 18.21 -7.26
CA VAL A 239 -7.26 17.84 -6.28
C VAL A 239 -6.34 16.74 -6.81
N PRO A 240 -6.84 15.60 -7.35
CA PRO A 240 -5.95 14.56 -7.88
C PRO A 240 -5.10 15.04 -9.06
N ARG A 241 -5.67 15.87 -9.95
CA ARG A 241 -4.97 16.44 -11.11
C ARG A 241 -3.82 17.35 -10.65
N GLU A 242 -4.08 18.21 -9.67
CA GLU A 242 -3.08 19.12 -9.13
C GLU A 242 -1.94 18.36 -8.46
N HIS A 243 -2.23 17.40 -7.58
CA HIS A 243 -1.20 16.61 -6.92
C HIS A 243 -0.37 15.77 -7.91
N ALA A 244 -0.99 15.20 -8.94
CA ALA A 244 -0.26 14.50 -10.00
C ALA A 244 0.70 15.44 -10.76
N ARG A 245 0.24 16.65 -11.13
CA ARG A 245 1.06 17.67 -11.81
C ARG A 245 2.27 18.08 -10.96
N ARG A 246 2.06 18.25 -9.65
CA ARG A 246 3.09 18.63 -8.69
C ARG A 246 4.13 17.53 -8.52
N GLY A 247 3.69 16.29 -8.33
CA GLY A 247 4.58 15.12 -8.28
C GLY A 247 5.49 15.02 -9.52
N MET A 248 4.93 15.20 -10.72
CA MET A 248 5.71 15.18 -11.96
C MET A 248 6.71 16.34 -12.08
N LYS A 249 6.34 17.55 -11.64
CA LYS A 249 7.27 18.69 -11.60
C LYS A 249 8.47 18.40 -10.69
N SER A 250 8.22 17.80 -9.53
CA SER A 250 9.25 17.43 -8.56
C SER A 250 10.18 16.34 -9.10
N TRP A 251 9.64 15.35 -9.80
CA TRP A 251 10.46 14.35 -10.52
C TRP A 251 11.36 14.98 -11.59
N LYS A 252 10.84 15.89 -12.43
CA LYS A 252 11.64 16.58 -13.46
C LYS A 252 12.76 17.44 -12.85
N ALA A 253 12.50 18.11 -11.72
CA ALA A 253 13.51 18.86 -10.98
C ALA A 253 14.62 17.94 -10.44
N PHE A 254 14.24 16.79 -9.88
CA PHE A 254 15.19 15.78 -9.41
C PHE A 254 16.09 15.24 -10.54
N LEU A 255 15.52 14.88 -11.70
CA LEU A 255 16.29 14.41 -12.85
C LEU A 255 17.27 15.47 -13.39
N THR A 256 16.85 16.74 -13.41
CA THR A 256 17.71 17.87 -13.79
C THR A 256 18.93 17.98 -12.87
N GLN A 257 18.75 17.82 -11.56
CA GLN A 257 19.85 17.84 -10.60
C GLN A 257 20.80 16.65 -10.76
N LEU A 258 20.29 15.48 -11.15
CA LEU A 258 21.10 14.30 -11.45
C LEU A 258 21.79 14.35 -12.83
N ARG A 259 21.63 15.44 -13.60
CA ARG A 259 22.13 15.59 -14.98
C ARG A 259 21.61 14.53 -15.96
N TYR A 260 20.46 13.92 -15.65
CA TYR A 260 19.74 13.10 -16.62
C TYR A 260 18.80 14.00 -17.41
N THR A 261 18.99 14.07 -18.72
CA THR A 261 18.01 14.69 -19.62
C THR A 261 16.84 13.73 -19.78
N THR A 262 15.64 14.15 -19.37
CA THR A 262 14.42 13.51 -19.85
C THR A 262 14.35 13.72 -21.35
N ASN A 263 14.50 12.66 -22.14
CA ASN A 263 14.21 12.71 -23.57
C ASN A 263 12.68 12.82 -23.72
N GLU A 264 12.17 14.04 -23.59
CA GLU A 264 10.81 14.42 -23.98
C GLU A 264 10.93 15.72 -24.79
N GLU A 265 11.04 15.57 -26.12
CA GLU A 265 10.41 16.51 -27.07
C GLU A 265 8.93 16.15 -27.19
#